data_AF-A0A7J6LX47-F1
#
_entry.id   AF-A0A7J6LX47-F1
#
_cell.length_a   1.000
_cell.length_b   1.000
_cell.length_c   1.000
_cell.angle_alpha   90.00
_cell.angle_beta   90.00
_cell.angle_gamma   90.00
#
_symmetry.space_group_name_H-M   'P 1'
#
loop_
_entity.id
_entity.type
_entity.pdbx_description
1 polymer ?
#
loop_
_entity_poly.entity_id
_entity_poly.type
_entity_poly.pdbx_seq_one_letter_code
_entity_poly.pdbx_strand_id
1 'polypeptide(L)'
;MSSDDEEEDDELLFLDTYIPSTLNQFSDLMEMEVELSKHAKGEKSVYNRLLATTSSTRYINNEDNNGQQEQQEQQQQQQDDDDDTVVVGGGGGVVLIDDGHIPDGMSKGEWKRLVKEKRRAKLENKCPKHIKKRYRSKAANR
;
A
#
# COMPACT_ATOMS: atom_id res chain seq x y z
N MET A 1 35.09 7.55 -28.40
CA MET A 1 35.08 7.45 -26.94
C MET A 1 35.86 6.20 -26.62
N SER A 2 36.98 6.37 -25.95
CA SER A 2 37.78 5.27 -25.40
C SER A 2 37.00 4.71 -24.21
N SER A 3 37.09 3.41 -23.93
CA SER A 3 36.45 2.84 -22.73
C SER A 3 36.98 3.47 -21.44
N ASP A 4 38.22 3.98 -21.45
CA ASP A 4 38.81 4.71 -20.31
C ASP A 4 38.13 6.08 -20.07
N ASP A 5 37.62 6.74 -21.11
CA ASP A 5 36.91 8.03 -20.95
C ASP A 5 35.53 7.82 -20.28
N GLU A 6 34.88 6.68 -20.54
CA GLU A 6 33.58 6.34 -19.96
C GLU A 6 33.69 5.99 -18.46
N GLU A 7 34.78 5.34 -18.03
CA GLU A 7 35.03 5.05 -16.62
C GLU A 7 35.31 6.33 -15.80
N GLU A 8 36.06 7.28 -16.35
CA GLU A 8 36.31 8.58 -15.70
C GLU A 8 35.02 9.40 -15.55
N ASP A 9 34.18 9.43 -16.59
CA ASP A 9 32.89 10.13 -16.57
C ASP A 9 31.92 9.52 -15.54
N ASP A 10 31.88 8.19 -15.43
CA ASP A 10 31.05 7.49 -14.45
C ASP A 10 31.52 7.72 -13.01
N GLU A 11 32.84 7.75 -12.78
CA GLU A 11 33.41 8.04 -11.47
C GLU A 11 33.09 9.47 -11.03
N LEU A 12 33.22 10.44 -11.93
CA LEU A 12 32.81 11.83 -11.67
C LEU A 12 31.31 11.93 -11.36
N LEU A 13 30.46 11.25 -12.14
CA LEU A 13 29.02 11.21 -11.91
C LEU A 13 28.70 10.63 -10.52
N PHE A 14 29.41 9.59 -10.10
CA PHE A 14 29.22 8.98 -8.79
C PHE A 14 29.60 9.93 -7.65
N LEU A 15 30.72 10.66 -7.75
CA LEU A 15 31.15 11.62 -6.74
C LEU A 15 30.22 12.83 -6.62
N ASP A 16 29.66 13.28 -7.75
CA ASP A 16 28.76 14.44 -7.79
C ASP A 16 27.32 14.10 -7.38
N THR A 17 26.93 12.82 -7.48
CA THR A 17 25.58 12.38 -7.13
C THR A 17 25.39 12.40 -5.61
N TYR A 18 24.38 13.12 -5.15
CA TYR A 18 24.00 13.10 -3.74
C TYR A 18 23.45 11.72 -3.36
N ILE A 19 24.21 11.00 -2.52
CA ILE A 19 23.83 9.70 -1.96
C ILE A 19 23.49 9.90 -0.47
N PRO A 20 22.20 9.81 -0.08
CA PRO A 20 21.80 9.94 1.30
C PRO A 20 22.39 8.82 2.18
N SER A 21 22.88 9.22 3.36
CA SER A 21 23.41 8.32 4.39
C SER A 21 22.33 7.66 5.26
N THR A 22 21.19 8.32 5.44
CA THR A 22 20.09 7.84 6.30
C THR A 22 18.73 8.07 5.65
N LEU A 23 17.75 7.22 5.97
CA LEU A 23 16.44 7.24 5.34
C LEU A 23 15.67 8.55 5.59
N ASN A 24 15.95 9.25 6.69
CA ASN A 24 15.28 10.52 7.04
C ASN A 24 15.75 11.70 6.19
N GLN A 25 16.80 11.53 5.38
CA GLN A 25 17.29 12.57 4.47
C GLN A 25 16.48 12.65 3.18
N PHE A 26 15.59 11.69 2.94
CA PHE A 26 14.62 11.76 1.85
C PHE A 26 13.39 12.54 2.34
N SER A 27 13.23 13.77 1.87
CA SER A 27 12.05 14.60 2.14
C SER A 27 10.77 14.05 1.52
N ASP A 28 10.91 13.31 0.42
CA ASP A 28 9.80 13.00 -0.48
C ASP A 28 9.16 11.63 -0.18
N LEU A 29 9.64 10.89 0.82
CA LEU A 29 9.12 9.56 1.16
C LEU A 29 7.61 9.58 1.46
N MET A 30 7.18 10.56 2.27
CA MET A 30 5.76 10.70 2.64
C MET A 30 4.90 11.08 1.43
N GLU A 31 5.43 11.90 0.52
CA GLU A 31 4.74 12.28 -0.71
C GLU A 31 4.62 11.09 -1.68
N MET A 32 5.69 10.29 -1.82
CA MET A 32 5.68 9.06 -2.59
C MET A 32 4.68 8.04 -2.04
N GLU A 33 4.60 7.86 -0.72
CA GLU A 33 3.67 6.92 -0.10
C GLU A 33 2.20 7.31 -0.36
N VAL A 34 1.91 8.62 -0.31
CA VAL A 34 0.60 9.16 -0.67
C VAL A 34 0.27 8.91 -2.14
N GLU A 35 1.20 9.18 -3.05
CA GLU A 35 0.99 8.93 -4.50
C GLU A 35 0.84 7.44 -4.83
N LEU A 36 1.62 6.57 -4.20
CA LEU A 36 1.48 5.11 -4.32
C LEU A 36 0.09 4.64 -3.84
N SER A 37 -0.39 5.19 -2.72
CA SER A 37 -1.71 4.90 -2.19
C SER A 37 -2.84 5.34 -3.12
N LYS A 38 -2.70 6.52 -3.76
CA LYS A 38 -3.65 6.99 -4.79
C LYS A 38 -3.65 6.07 -6.01
N HIS A 39 -2.47 5.65 -6.46
CA HIS A 39 -2.35 4.72 -7.58
C HIS A 39 -2.98 3.36 -7.29
N ALA A 40 -2.82 2.82 -6.06
CA ALA A 40 -3.46 1.58 -5.64
C ALA A 40 -5.00 1.66 -5.63
N LYS A 41 -5.56 2.85 -5.42
CA LYS A 41 -7.00 3.12 -5.51
C LYS A 41 -7.48 3.38 -6.95
N GLY A 42 -6.57 3.41 -7.92
CA GLY A 42 -6.86 3.72 -9.32
C GLY A 42 -7.06 5.23 -9.60
N GLU A 43 -6.67 6.10 -8.67
CA GLU A 43 -6.72 7.54 -8.86
C GLU A 43 -5.64 7.98 -9.85
N LYS A 44 -5.94 9.02 -10.65
CA LYS A 44 -4.99 9.53 -11.64
C LYS A 44 -3.96 10.45 -10.96
N SER A 45 -2.71 10.02 -10.94
CA SER A 45 -1.57 10.86 -10.54
C SER A 45 -1.22 11.85 -11.66
N VAL A 46 -0.64 12.99 -11.28
CA VAL A 46 -0.11 14.01 -12.21
C VAL A 46 0.96 13.41 -13.13
N TYR A 47 1.72 12.43 -12.61
CA TYR A 47 2.78 11.74 -13.33
C TYR A 47 2.27 10.75 -14.40
N ASN A 48 0.98 10.42 -14.42
CA ASN A 48 0.39 9.50 -15.41
C ASN A 48 0.50 10.00 -16.86
N ARG A 49 0.71 11.29 -17.07
CA ARG A 49 1.01 11.85 -18.40
C ARG A 49 2.43 11.55 -18.85
N LEU A 50 3.37 11.49 -17.90
CA LEU A 50 4.79 11.25 -18.13
C LEU A 50 5.06 9.75 -18.32
N LEU A 51 4.36 8.93 -17.53
CA LEU A 51 4.36 7.49 -17.67
C LEU A 51 3.58 7.14 -18.94
N ALA A 52 4.28 6.63 -19.96
CA ALA A 52 3.68 6.17 -21.22
C ALA A 52 2.73 4.96 -21.04
N THR A 53 2.39 4.59 -19.81
CA THR A 53 1.44 3.54 -19.42
C THR A 53 0.00 3.87 -19.84
N THR A 54 -0.32 5.14 -20.09
CA THR A 54 -1.65 5.57 -20.60
C THR A 54 -1.81 5.47 -22.11
N SER A 55 -0.77 5.08 -22.86
CA SER A 55 -0.87 4.92 -24.32
C SER A 55 -1.83 3.80 -24.75
N SER A 56 -2.19 2.86 -23.85
CA SER A 56 -3.15 1.79 -24.15
C SER A 56 -4.63 2.19 -24.01
N THR A 57 -4.97 3.41 -23.55
CA THR A 57 -6.36 3.87 -23.38
C THR A 57 -6.68 5.12 -24.19
N ARG A 58 -5.85 5.45 -25.19
CA ARG A 58 -5.92 6.73 -25.93
C ARG A 58 -6.94 6.77 -27.09
N TYR A 59 -7.90 5.83 -27.14
CA TYR A 59 -8.93 5.77 -28.21
C TYR A 59 -10.37 5.59 -27.71
N ILE A 60 -10.70 5.95 -26.46
CA ILE A 60 -12.10 5.93 -26.03
C ILE A 60 -12.39 7.25 -25.32
N ASN A 61 -13.44 7.92 -25.80
CA ASN A 61 -14.05 9.15 -25.27
C ASN A 61 -13.60 10.45 -25.95
N ASN A 62 -13.93 10.56 -27.23
CA ASN A 62 -14.58 11.76 -27.75
C ASN A 62 -15.81 11.28 -28.54
N GLU A 63 -17.00 11.48 -27.97
CA GLU A 63 -18.28 11.83 -28.62
C GLU A 63 -19.48 11.32 -27.80
N ASP A 64 -20.20 12.30 -27.28
CA ASP A 64 -21.66 12.39 -27.23
C ASP A 64 -22.54 11.47 -26.36
N ASN A 65 -23.27 12.19 -25.48
CA ASN A 65 -24.70 12.09 -25.21
C ASN A 65 -25.30 10.86 -24.49
N ASN A 66 -25.80 11.18 -23.29
CA ASN A 66 -27.18 10.94 -22.83
C ASN A 66 -27.54 9.55 -22.26
N GLY A 67 -28.04 9.56 -21.02
CA GLY A 67 -28.96 8.52 -20.53
C GLY A 67 -28.70 7.96 -19.13
N GLN A 68 -29.53 8.41 -18.18
CA GLN A 68 -30.15 7.62 -17.09
C GLN A 68 -29.21 7.01 -16.02
N GLN A 69 -29.22 7.57 -14.80
CA GLN A 69 -29.98 7.08 -13.63
C GLN A 69 -29.74 5.61 -13.26
N GLU A 70 -29.08 5.37 -12.11
CA GLU A 70 -29.49 4.51 -10.98
C GLU A 70 -28.27 4.28 -10.05
N GLN A 71 -28.25 4.89 -8.86
CA GLN A 71 -28.61 4.32 -7.54
C GLN A 71 -27.55 3.41 -6.90
N GLN A 72 -27.12 3.85 -5.70
CA GLN A 72 -26.63 3.08 -4.53
C GLN A 72 -25.27 2.36 -4.71
N GLU A 73 -24.30 2.41 -3.79
CA GLU A 73 -24.33 2.23 -2.34
C GLU A 73 -23.11 2.94 -1.71
N GLN A 74 -23.32 3.70 -0.62
CA GLN A 74 -22.24 4.23 0.20
C GLN A 74 -21.61 3.10 1.04
N GLN A 75 -20.45 2.61 0.65
CA GLN A 75 -19.62 1.79 1.54
C GLN A 75 -18.77 2.70 2.44
N GLN A 76 -19.23 2.88 3.67
CA GLN A 76 -18.39 3.38 4.76
C GLN A 76 -17.30 2.35 5.07
N GLN A 77 -16.10 2.56 4.54
CA GLN A 77 -14.91 1.84 5.00
C GLN A 77 -14.56 2.31 6.43
N GLN A 78 -14.84 1.44 7.40
CA GLN A 78 -14.26 1.55 8.73
C GLN A 78 -12.77 1.23 8.61
N GLN A 79 -11.92 2.25 8.65
CA GLN A 79 -10.52 2.12 9.03
C GLN A 79 -10.47 1.62 10.48
N ASP A 80 -10.19 0.32 10.65
CA ASP A 80 -9.61 -0.19 11.89
C ASP A 80 -8.09 -0.11 11.68
N ASP A 81 -7.48 0.97 12.19
CA ASP A 81 -6.04 1.00 12.51
C ASP A 81 -5.81 -0.05 13.61
N ASP A 82 -5.17 -1.16 13.24
CA ASP A 82 -4.43 -2.03 14.16
C ASP A 82 -3.05 -2.22 13.52
N ASP A 83 -2.19 -1.23 13.78
CA ASP A 83 -0.73 -1.35 13.72
C ASP A 83 -0.30 -2.40 14.76
N ASP A 84 0.28 -3.50 14.30
CA ASP A 84 0.94 -4.46 15.18
C ASP A 84 2.08 -5.16 14.41
N THR A 85 3.11 -4.38 14.07
CA THR A 85 4.43 -4.93 13.68
C THR A 85 5.20 -5.34 14.93
N VAL A 86 4.93 -6.57 15.41
CA VAL A 86 5.78 -7.20 16.44
C VAL A 86 6.83 -8.07 15.75
N VAL A 87 8.01 -7.50 15.53
CA VAL A 87 9.24 -8.27 15.25
C VAL A 87 9.76 -8.83 16.58
N VAL A 88 9.63 -10.15 16.78
CA VAL A 88 10.46 -10.90 17.74
C VAL A 88 10.79 -12.29 17.18
N GLY A 89 12.07 -12.46 16.83
CA GLY A 89 12.89 -13.61 17.24
C GLY A 89 12.58 -15.01 16.71
N GLY A 90 13.45 -15.48 15.82
CA GLY A 90 14.22 -16.73 15.99
C GLY A 90 13.45 -18.04 16.17
N GLY A 91 13.38 -18.84 15.11
CA GLY A 91 13.03 -20.26 15.17
C GLY A 91 12.29 -20.71 13.92
N GLY A 92 12.80 -21.73 13.25
CA GLY A 92 12.32 -22.22 11.95
C GLY A 92 10.87 -22.73 11.98
N GLY A 93 9.93 -21.82 11.81
CA GLY A 93 8.55 -22.09 11.47
C GLY A 93 8.11 -21.02 10.47
N VAL A 94 7.46 -21.44 9.37
CA VAL A 94 6.97 -20.54 8.32
C VAL A 94 6.06 -19.49 8.96
N VAL A 95 6.61 -18.30 9.21
CA VAL A 95 5.84 -17.14 9.65
C VAL A 95 5.01 -16.74 8.45
N LEU A 96 3.71 -17.01 8.54
CA LEU A 96 2.71 -16.50 7.62
C LEU A 96 2.63 -14.98 7.82
N ILE A 97 3.54 -14.27 7.16
CA ILE A 97 3.41 -12.84 6.95
C ILE A 97 2.04 -12.68 6.28
N ASP A 98 1.16 -11.90 6.89
CA ASP A 98 -0.18 -11.61 6.36
C ASP A 98 -0.06 -10.63 5.17
N ASP A 99 0.93 -10.85 4.29
CA ASP A 99 1.30 -10.03 3.14
C ASP A 99 0.31 -10.18 1.97
N GLY A 100 -0.86 -10.75 2.24
CA GLY A 100 -1.85 -11.12 1.22
C GLY A 100 -1.41 -12.25 0.27
N HIS A 101 -0.15 -12.66 0.29
CA HIS A 101 0.40 -13.71 -0.56
C HIS A 101 0.08 -15.12 -0.04
N ILE A 102 -0.23 -16.03 -0.96
CA ILE A 102 -0.45 -17.44 -0.67
C ILE A 102 0.94 -18.10 -0.59
N PRO A 103 1.29 -18.80 0.49
CA PRO A 103 2.56 -19.50 0.60
C PRO A 103 2.73 -20.58 -0.48
N ASP A 104 3.96 -20.75 -0.97
CA ASP A 104 4.29 -21.80 -1.94
C ASP A 104 3.92 -23.19 -1.39
N GLY A 105 3.24 -23.98 -2.23
CA GLY A 105 2.79 -25.33 -1.87
C GLY A 105 1.46 -25.40 -1.10
N MET A 106 0.81 -24.28 -0.81
CA MET A 106 -0.54 -24.26 -0.21
C MET A 106 -1.62 -23.95 -1.26
N SER A 107 -2.74 -24.67 -1.23
CA SER A 107 -3.86 -24.34 -2.11
C SER A 107 -4.57 -23.05 -1.67
N LYS A 108 -5.14 -22.30 -2.62
CA LYS A 108 -5.95 -21.10 -2.35
C LYS A 108 -7.10 -21.35 -1.36
N GLY A 109 -7.68 -22.56 -1.39
CA GLY A 109 -8.77 -22.95 -0.49
C GLY A 109 -8.30 -23.09 0.96
N GLU A 110 -7.16 -23.74 1.17
CA GLU A 110 -6.56 -23.93 2.49
C GLU A 110 -6.08 -22.61 3.09
N TRP A 111 -5.44 -21.75 2.28
CA TRP A 111 -5.04 -20.42 2.70
C TRP A 111 -6.23 -19.58 3.17
N LYS A 112 -7.30 -19.53 2.37
CA LYS A 112 -8.53 -18.81 2.73
C LYS A 112 -9.17 -19.35 4.00
N ARG A 113 -9.08 -20.66 4.25
CA ARG A 113 -9.56 -21.28 5.48
C ARG A 113 -8.75 -20.80 6.69
N LEU A 114 -7.42 -20.84 6.61
CA LEU A 114 -6.51 -20.39 7.67
C LEU A 114 -6.69 -18.91 8.01
N VAL A 115 -6.74 -18.03 7.00
CA VAL A 115 -6.96 -16.58 7.20
C VAL A 115 -8.30 -16.32 7.89
N LYS A 116 -9.37 -17.03 7.50
CA LYS A 116 -10.69 -16.90 8.13
C LYS A 116 -10.69 -17.40 9.57
N GLU A 117 -10.01 -18.50 9.85
CA GLU A 117 -9.89 -19.06 11.20
C GLU A 117 -9.12 -18.12 12.12
N LYS A 118 -7.98 -17.58 11.67
CA LYS A 118 -7.22 -16.54 12.37
C LYS A 118 -8.08 -15.30 12.66
N ARG A 119 -8.87 -14.83 11.67
CA ARG A 119 -9.80 -13.70 11.86
C ARG A 119 -10.90 -14.02 12.87
N ARG A 120 -11.47 -15.23 12.85
CA ARG A 120 -12.49 -15.66 13.83
C ARG A 120 -11.92 -15.67 15.25
N ALA A 121 -10.72 -16.24 15.45
CA ALA A 121 -10.05 -16.25 16.74
C ALA A 121 -9.75 -14.82 17.26
N LYS A 122 -9.35 -13.89 16.37
CA LYS A 122 -9.17 -12.47 16.73
C LYS A 122 -10.48 -11.79 17.15
N LEU A 123 -11.61 -12.12 16.50
CA LEU A 123 -12.91 -11.54 16.84
C LEU A 123 -13.44 -12.01 18.20
N GLU A 124 -13.10 -13.23 18.62
CA GLU A 124 -13.47 -13.76 19.94
C GLU A 124 -12.87 -12.92 21.08
N ASN A 125 -11.63 -12.48 20.91
CA ASN A 125 -10.93 -11.65 21.88
C ASN A 125 -11.07 -10.14 21.65
N LYS A 126 -11.84 -9.71 20.64
CA LYS A 126 -11.97 -8.28 20.29
C LYS A 126 -12.83 -7.55 21.33
N CYS A 127 -12.38 -6.36 21.73
CA CYS A 127 -13.12 -5.50 22.66
C CYS A 127 -14.51 -5.14 22.07
N PRO A 128 -15.61 -5.34 22.82
CA PRO A 128 -16.95 -4.95 22.37
C PRO A 128 -17.03 -3.47 21.98
N LYS A 129 -17.69 -3.19 20.85
CA LYS A 129 -17.77 -1.84 20.24
C LYS A 129 -18.28 -0.76 21.20
N HIS A 130 -19.28 -1.07 22.03
CA HIS A 130 -19.84 -0.11 22.97
C HIS A 130 -18.83 0.30 24.06
N ILE A 131 -17.94 -0.61 24.45
CA ILE A 131 -16.86 -0.35 25.39
C ILE A 131 -15.79 0.53 24.73
N LYS A 132 -15.32 0.17 23.51
CA LYS A 132 -14.37 0.97 22.72
C LYS A 132 -14.87 2.42 22.52
N LYS A 133 -16.16 2.59 22.18
CA LYS A 133 -16.79 3.91 22.01
C LYS A 133 -16.81 4.74 23.30
N ARG A 134 -17.13 4.11 24.45
CA ARG A 134 -17.17 4.79 25.75
C ARG A 134 -15.80 5.29 26.21
N TYR A 135 -14.74 4.52 25.96
CA TYR A 135 -13.38 4.96 26.29
C TYR A 135 -12.92 6.11 25.39
N ARG A 136 -13.21 6.05 24.08
CA ARG A 136 -12.87 7.14 23.15
C ARG A 136 -13.57 8.45 23.51
N SER A 137 -14.86 8.42 23.86
CA SER A 137 -15.57 9.64 24.27
C SER A 137 -15.06 10.22 25.58
N LYS A 138 -14.66 9.38 26.54
CA LYS A 138 -14.03 9.84 27.79
C LYS A 138 -12.65 10.46 27.58
N ALA A 139 -11.85 9.89 26.67
CA ALA A 139 -10.54 10.43 26.33
C ALA A 139 -10.62 11.77 25.59
N ALA A 140 -11.66 12.01 24.80
CA ALA A 140 -11.87 13.26 24.08
C ALA A 140 -12.39 14.41 24.97
N ASN A 141 -13.01 14.10 26.12
CA ASN A 141 -13.57 15.08 27.06
C ASN A 141 -12.61 15.36 28.24
N ARG A 142 -11.33 15.05 28.09
CA ARG A 142 -10.30 15.22 29.11
C ARG A 142 -9.24 16.19 28.60
#